data_AF-A0AAD1REI9-F1
#
_entry.id   AF-A0AAD1REI9-F1
#
_cell.length_a   1.000
_cell.length_b   1.000
_cell.length_c   1.000
_cell.angle_alpha   90.00
_cell.angle_beta   90.00
_cell.angle_gamma   90.00
#
_symmetry.space_group_name_H-M   'P 1'
#
loop_
_entity.id
_entity.type
_entity.pdbx_description
1 polymer ?
#
loop_
_entity_poly.entity_id
_entity_poly.type
_entity_poly.pdbx_seq_one_letter_code
_entity_poly.pdbx_strand_id
1 'polypeptide(L)'
;MSELRDYGRQAVPNSVCSRLPEFRWLLAHRDPVVGVFLTLGVKFTVVSDPPEDEQDMECEDVGFAHIGLQEILQSGKDIINRSIEIYDAQTGGQVIGKMTVTVEAAVALQSILLK
;
A
#
# COMPACT_ATOMS: atom_id res chain seq x y z
N MET A 1 -45.82 -14.96 -20.69
CA MET A 1 -44.36 -15.12 -20.79
C MET A 1 -43.73 -13.92 -20.12
N SER A 2 -42.85 -14.23 -19.18
CA SER A 2 -42.44 -13.47 -18.01
C SER A 2 -41.55 -12.26 -18.28
N GLU A 3 -41.75 -11.25 -17.43
CA GLU A 3 -40.89 -10.09 -17.17
C GLU A 3 -39.40 -10.47 -17.03
N LEU A 4 -38.52 -9.69 -17.65
CA LEU A 4 -37.20 -9.40 -17.08
C LEU A 4 -37.03 -7.89 -17.09
N ARG A 5 -37.32 -7.31 -15.93
CA ARG A 5 -36.98 -5.95 -15.54
C ARG A 5 -35.45 -5.86 -15.51
N ASP A 6 -34.86 -5.07 -16.40
CA ASP A 6 -33.45 -4.73 -16.32
C ASP A 6 -33.29 -3.65 -15.23
N TYR A 7 -33.18 -4.12 -13.98
CA TYR A 7 -32.92 -3.30 -12.82
C TYR A 7 -31.49 -3.55 -12.36
N GLY A 8 -30.61 -2.60 -12.66
CA GLY A 8 -29.43 -2.32 -11.85
C GLY A 8 -28.12 -2.92 -12.34
N ARG A 9 -27.32 -2.10 -13.03
CA ARG A 9 -25.98 -1.80 -12.54
C ARG A 9 -25.74 -0.30 -12.67
N GLN A 10 -26.11 0.37 -11.58
CA GLN A 10 -25.62 1.69 -11.22
C GLN A 10 -24.10 1.72 -11.45
N ALA A 11 -23.61 2.71 -12.20
CA ALA A 11 -22.20 3.05 -12.22
C ALA A 11 -21.73 3.18 -10.77
N VAL A 12 -20.77 2.35 -10.35
CA VAL A 12 -20.19 2.45 -9.01
C VAL A 12 -19.27 3.68 -9.05
N PRO A 13 -19.56 4.79 -8.35
CA PRO A 13 -18.85 6.05 -8.58
C PRO A 13 -17.44 6.10 -7.97
N ASN A 14 -16.83 4.96 -7.66
CA ASN A 14 -15.50 4.83 -7.11
C ASN A 14 -14.96 3.45 -7.54
N SER A 15 -14.19 3.40 -8.63
CA SER A 15 -13.40 2.23 -9.01
C SER A 15 -12.33 1.99 -7.95
N VAL A 16 -12.71 1.29 -6.89
CA VAL A 16 -11.74 0.68 -5.99
C VAL A 16 -11.14 -0.48 -6.77
N CYS A 17 -9.84 -0.43 -7.11
CA CYS A 17 -9.11 -1.59 -7.67
C CYS A 17 -9.59 -2.81 -6.89
N SER A 18 -10.12 -3.80 -7.61
CA SER A 18 -10.72 -5.03 -7.06
C SER A 18 -9.75 -5.87 -6.21
N ARG A 19 -8.52 -5.37 -6.05
CA ARG A 19 -7.43 -5.87 -5.24
C ARG A 19 -7.27 -5.07 -3.93
N LEU A 20 -8.33 -4.97 -3.11
CA LEU A 20 -8.12 -4.77 -1.67
C LEU A 20 -7.63 -6.11 -1.07
N PRO A 21 -6.59 -6.12 -0.24
CA PRO A 21 -5.65 -7.22 -0.18
C PRO A 21 -6.24 -8.41 0.58
N GLU A 22 -6.25 -9.58 -0.05
CA GLU A 22 -5.86 -10.75 0.72
C GLU A 22 -4.44 -10.47 1.21
N PHE A 23 -4.24 -10.43 2.53
CA PHE A 23 -2.98 -10.18 3.21
C PHE A 23 -1.88 -11.14 2.72
N ARG A 24 -1.21 -10.81 1.61
CA ARG A 24 -0.01 -11.50 1.15
C ARG A 24 1.17 -11.02 1.97
N TRP A 25 1.47 -11.75 3.03
CA TRP A 25 2.78 -11.73 3.68
C TRP A 25 3.85 -12.12 2.67
N LEU A 26 4.49 -11.15 2.03
CA LEU A 26 5.78 -11.40 1.36
C LEU A 26 6.79 -11.64 2.47
N LEU A 27 7.07 -12.92 2.72
CA LEU A 27 8.22 -13.36 3.49
C LEU A 27 9.45 -12.66 2.94
N ALA A 28 10.12 -11.95 3.84
CA ALA A 28 11.38 -11.26 3.62
C ALA A 28 12.36 -12.12 2.83
N HIS A 29 13.01 -11.50 1.84
CA HIS A 29 14.25 -12.05 1.30
C HIS A 29 15.26 -12.17 2.45
N ARG A 30 15.67 -13.42 2.71
CA ARG A 30 16.62 -13.81 3.75
C ARG A 30 18.02 -13.34 3.34
N ASP A 31 18.45 -12.17 3.81
CA ASP A 31 19.84 -11.74 3.73
C ASP A 31 20.65 -12.37 4.89
N PRO A 32 21.65 -13.23 4.61
CA PRO A 32 22.40 -13.94 5.64
C PRO A 32 23.50 -13.10 6.32
N VAL A 33 23.74 -11.86 5.90
CA VAL A 33 24.87 -11.03 6.39
C VAL A 33 24.43 -10.00 7.42
N VAL A 34 23.19 -9.50 7.33
CA VAL A 34 22.59 -8.59 8.31
C VAL A 34 21.58 -9.37 9.14
N GLY A 35 21.90 -9.67 10.40
CA GLY A 35 20.95 -10.31 11.33
C GLY A 35 19.58 -9.62 11.28
N VAL A 36 18.51 -10.39 11.49
CA VAL A 36 17.12 -9.93 11.34
C VAL A 36 16.84 -8.67 12.19
N PHE A 37 16.99 -7.49 11.59
CA PHE A 37 16.32 -6.30 12.04
C PHE A 37 14.97 -6.32 11.34
N LEU A 38 13.90 -6.71 12.05
CA LEU A 38 12.54 -6.51 11.58
C LEU A 38 12.37 -4.99 11.34
N THR A 39 12.46 -4.54 10.10
CA THR A 39 12.21 -3.13 9.77
C THR A 39 10.71 -2.89 9.93
N LEU A 40 10.33 -2.28 11.06
CA LEU A 40 8.95 -1.88 11.30
C LEU A 40 8.60 -0.74 10.35
N GLY A 41 7.74 -0.99 9.37
CA GLY A 41 7.41 -0.02 8.35
C GLY A 41 6.15 -0.39 7.55
N VAL A 42 5.60 0.61 6.87
CA VAL A 42 4.47 0.44 5.96
C VAL A 42 5.00 0.56 4.53
N LYS A 43 4.62 -0.38 3.68
CA LYS A 43 4.87 -0.33 2.23
C LYS A 43 3.58 0.05 1.53
N PHE A 44 3.63 1.12 0.74
CA PHE A 44 2.57 1.50 -0.18
C PHE A 44 2.90 0.91 -1.55
N THR A 45 1.89 0.35 -2.21
CA THR A 45 1.98 -0.07 -3.61
C THR A 45 1.08 0.85 -4.42
N VAL A 46 1.64 1.49 -5.45
CA VAL A 46 0.90 2.23 -6.46
C VAL A 46 0.57 1.25 -7.57
N VAL A 47 -0.71 1.15 -7.92
CA VAL A 47 -1.20 0.25 -8.97
C VAL A 47 -1.83 1.05 -10.10
N SER A 48 -1.76 0.52 -11.32
CA SER A 48 -2.58 0.99 -12.44
C SER A 48 -3.85 0.15 -12.52
N ASP A 49 -4.99 0.84 -12.61
CA ASP A 49 -6.25 0.20 -12.94
C ASP A 49 -6.26 -0.18 -14.43
N PRO A 50 -6.77 -1.37 -14.78
CA PRO A 50 -6.96 -1.73 -16.18
C PRO A 50 -7.99 -0.80 -16.85
N PRO A 51 -7.91 -0.58 -18.16
CA PRO A 51 -8.88 0.24 -18.88
C PRO A 51 -10.28 -0.39 -18.85
N GLU A 52 -11.33 0.41 -19.08
CA GLU A 52 -12.74 0.00 -18.89
C GLU A 52 -13.15 -1.22 -19.74
N ASP A 53 -12.55 -1.37 -20.92
CA ASP A 53 -12.77 -2.47 -21.86
C ASP A 53 -12.00 -3.75 -21.53
N GLU A 54 -11.06 -3.68 -20.59
CA GLU A 54 -10.22 -4.79 -20.15
C GLU A 54 -10.31 -4.99 -18.62
N GLN A 55 -11.46 -4.68 -18.01
CA GLN A 55 -11.69 -4.77 -16.55
C GLN A 55 -11.53 -6.17 -15.94
N ASP A 56 -11.53 -7.23 -16.76
CA ASP A 56 -11.24 -8.59 -16.30
C ASP A 56 -9.73 -8.83 -16.06
N MET A 57 -8.87 -7.87 -16.45
CA MET A 57 -7.44 -7.94 -16.20
C MET A 57 -7.07 -7.57 -14.76
N GLU A 58 -5.86 -7.99 -14.40
CA GLU A 58 -5.27 -7.84 -13.09
C GLU A 58 -4.59 -6.45 -12.96
N CYS A 59 -4.85 -5.69 -11.87
CA CYS A 59 -4.13 -4.42 -11.61
C CYS A 59 -2.61 -4.70 -11.59
N GLU A 60 -1.82 -3.80 -12.20
CA GLU A 60 -0.36 -3.93 -12.27
C GLU A 60 0.31 -3.03 -11.22
N ASP A 61 1.36 -3.53 -10.57
CA ASP A 61 2.17 -2.73 -9.66
C ASP A 61 3.05 -1.76 -10.47
N VAL A 62 2.83 -0.46 -10.28
CA VAL A 62 3.58 0.62 -10.94
C VAL A 62 4.78 1.04 -10.10
N GLY A 63 4.62 1.09 -8.78
CA GLY A 63 5.70 1.49 -7.90
C GLY A 63 5.47 1.22 -6.42
N PHE A 64 6.55 1.32 -5.66
CA PHE A 64 6.56 1.10 -4.22
C PHE A 64 7.07 2.33 -3.50
N ALA A 65 6.43 2.68 -2.38
CA ALA A 65 6.95 3.67 -1.44
C ALA A 65 7.01 3.06 -0.03
N HIS A 66 7.98 3.48 0.77
CA HIS A 66 8.18 2.96 2.11
C HIS A 66 8.23 4.07 3.14
N ILE A 67 7.65 3.81 4.31
CA ILE A 67 7.82 4.64 5.48
C ILE A 67 8.16 3.79 6.70
N GLY A 68 9.25 4.12 7.37
CA GLY A 68 9.66 3.45 8.60
C GLY A 68 8.85 3.96 9.78
N LEU A 69 8.30 3.07 10.59
CA LEU A 69 7.58 3.42 11.82
C LEU A 69 8.50 3.50 13.03
N GLN A 70 9.78 3.11 12.88
CA GLN A 70 10.76 3.21 13.95
C GLN A 70 10.93 4.67 14.43
N GLU A 71 10.80 5.65 13.54
CA GLU A 71 10.84 7.07 13.92
C GLU A 71 9.67 7.47 14.82
N ILE A 72 8.47 6.92 14.58
CA ILE A 72 7.30 7.14 15.44
C ILE A 72 7.54 6.49 16.81
N LEU A 73 8.05 5.26 16.83
CA LEU A 73 8.33 4.54 18.08
C LEU A 73 9.36 5.28 18.95
N GLN A 74 10.43 5.79 18.33
CA GLN A 74 11.51 6.50 19.04
C GLN A 74 11.10 7.91 19.47
N SER A 75 10.41 8.65 18.60
CA SER A 75 10.02 10.04 18.89
C SER A 75 8.75 10.14 19.71
N GLY A 76 7.91 9.11 19.69
CA GLY A 76 6.56 9.12 20.26
C GLY A 76 5.60 10.07 19.54
N LYS A 77 5.89 10.43 18.28
CA LYS A 77 5.12 11.41 17.51
C LYS A 77 4.70 10.84 16.17
N ASP A 78 3.52 11.24 15.73
CA ASP A 78 2.98 10.89 14.41
C ASP A 78 3.74 11.60 13.28
N ILE A 79 3.69 10.99 12.09
CA ILE A 79 4.27 11.58 10.89
C ILE A 79 3.18 12.36 10.17
N ILE A 80 3.36 13.66 9.97
CA ILE A 80 2.36 14.52 9.34
C ILE A 80 2.87 15.05 8.00
N ASN A 81 2.07 14.90 6.94
CA ASN A 81 2.28 15.52 5.62
C ASN A 81 3.69 15.31 5.04
N ARG A 82 4.23 14.10 5.17
CA ARG A 82 5.59 13.73 4.74
C ARG A 82 5.57 13.32 3.28
N SER A 83 6.41 13.95 2.45
CA SER A 83 6.63 13.51 1.07
C SER A 83 7.65 12.37 1.03
N ILE A 84 7.27 11.24 0.44
CA ILE A 84 8.10 10.05 0.24
C ILE A 84 8.21 9.72 -1.25
N GLU A 85 9.33 9.11 -1.63
CA GLU A 85 9.61 8.72 -3.02
C GLU A 85 8.89 7.43 -3.39
N ILE A 86 8.43 7.38 -4.64
CA ILE A 86 7.87 6.19 -5.27
C ILE A 86 8.94 5.63 -6.19
N TYR A 87 9.38 4.40 -5.91
CA TYR A 87 10.33 3.67 -6.72
C TYR A 87 9.59 2.79 -7.72
N ASP A 88 10.08 2.74 -8.95
CA ASP A 88 9.57 1.91 -10.03
C ASP A 88 9.54 0.42 -9.63
N ALA A 89 8.41 -0.24 -9.84
CA ALA A 89 8.24 -1.63 -9.43
C ALA A 89 9.04 -2.63 -10.30
N GLN A 90 9.36 -2.28 -11.54
CA GLN A 90 10.01 -3.17 -12.50
C GLN A 90 11.53 -3.11 -12.38
N THR A 91 12.07 -1.92 -12.11
CA THR A 91 13.51 -1.65 -12.00
C THR A 91 13.99 -1.56 -10.55
N GLY A 92 13.09 -1.33 -9.60
CA GLY A 92 13.35 -1.35 -8.15
C GLY A 92 14.24 -0.22 -7.62
N GLY A 93 14.82 0.63 -8.48
CA GLY A 93 15.79 1.65 -8.08
C GLY A 93 15.54 3.05 -8.65
N GLN A 94 14.70 3.20 -9.65
CA GLN A 94 14.40 4.51 -10.24
C GLN A 94 13.24 5.18 -9.49
N VAL A 95 13.39 6.45 -9.10
CA VAL A 95 12.28 7.25 -8.58
C VAL A 95 11.38 7.71 -9.73
N ILE A 96 10.11 7.32 -9.69
CA ILE A 96 9.09 7.64 -10.71
C ILE A 96 8.07 8.67 -10.23
N GLY A 97 8.08 9.01 -8.95
CA GLY A 97 7.16 9.99 -8.39
C GLY A 97 7.37 10.22 -6.90
N LYS A 98 6.47 11.00 -6.32
CA LYS A 98 6.38 11.24 -4.87
C LYS A 98 4.93 11.16 -4.44
N MET A 99 4.71 10.66 -3.22
CA MET A 99 3.42 10.74 -2.55
C MET A 99 3.57 11.41 -1.21
N THR A 100 2.50 12.05 -0.74
CA THR A 100 2.47 12.70 0.57
C THR A 100 1.58 11.93 1.50
N VAL A 101 2.11 11.55 2.67
CA VAL A 101 1.44 10.68 3.63
C VAL A 101 1.39 11.30 5.02
N THR A 102 0.36 10.94 5.76
CA THR A 102 0.22 11.15 7.20
C THR A 102 0.06 9.79 7.85
N VAL A 103 0.84 9.50 8.89
CA VAL A 103 0.81 8.24 9.63
C VAL A 103 0.61 8.55 11.11
N GLU A 104 -0.60 8.28 11.58
CA GLU A 104 -0.99 8.42 12.99
C GLU A 104 -0.95 7.04 13.66
N ALA A 105 0.11 6.79 14.42
CA ALA A 105 0.38 5.48 15.01
C ALA A 105 1.11 5.53 16.35
N ALA A 106 1.49 6.71 16.87
CA ALA A 106 2.33 6.83 18.06
C ALA A 106 1.74 6.10 19.27
N VAL A 107 0.47 6.38 19.60
CA VAL A 107 -0.22 5.77 20.74
C VAL A 107 -0.34 4.25 20.57
N ALA A 108 -0.68 3.80 19.36
CA ALA A 108 -0.86 2.38 19.05
C ALA A 108 0.48 1.61 19.18
N LEU A 109 1.55 2.15 18.59
CA LEU A 109 2.88 1.53 18.62
C LEU A 109 3.44 1.46 20.04
N GLN A 110 3.32 2.53 20.82
CA GLN A 110 3.71 2.52 22.24
C GLN A 110 2.93 1.47 23.04
N SER A 111 1.62 1.34 22.77
CA SER A 111 0.75 0.40 23.49
C SER A 111 1.03 -1.06 23.20
N ILE A 112 1.59 -1.38 22.03
CA ILE A 112 1.88 -2.75 21.58
C ILE A 112 3.34 -3.13 21.88
N LEU A 113 4.29 -2.22 21.68
CA LEU A 113 5.72 -2.54 21.64
C LEU A 113 6.52 -2.09 22.88
N LEU A 114 5.96 -1.22 23.73
CA LEU A 114 6.64 -0.74 24.95
C LEU A 114 6.00 -1.26 26.25
N LYS A 115 5.25 -2.38 26.16
CA LYS A 115 4.72 -3.10 27.32
C LYS A 115 5.63 -4.24 27.75
#